data_AF-A0A3M1UIL2-F1
#
_entry.id   AF-A0A3M1UIL2-F1
#
_cell.length_a   1.000
_cell.length_b   1.000
_cell.length_c   1.000
_cell.angle_alpha   90.00
_cell.angle_beta   90.00
_cell.angle_gamma   90.00
#
_symmetry.space_group_name_H-M   'P 1'
#
loop_
_entity.id
_entity.type
_entity.pdbx_description
1 polymer ?
#
loop_
_entity_poly.entity_id
_entity_poly.type
_entity_poly.pdbx_seq_one_letter_code
_entity_poly.pdbx_strand_id
1 'polypeptide(L)' 'SREGDYYVGRRQVRNPRPQTLRRAIEQVLGDKRDVPVVVRADARAPWQAVVTVMDVLGGLGLDRLSLATVQPAGERR' A
#
# COMPACT_ATOMS: atom_id res chain seq x y z
N SER A 1 -14.83 7.44 -10.59
CA SER A 1 -13.37 7.23 -10.56
C SER A 1 -12.96 6.98 -9.11
N ARG A 2 -12.49 5.78 -8.76
CA ARG A 2 -12.11 5.40 -7.37
C ARG A 2 -10.65 4.96 -7.32
N GLU A 3 -9.78 5.78 -7.87
CA GLU A 3 -8.34 5.56 -7.76
C GLU A 3 -7.97 6.04 -6.35
N GLY A 4 -7.83 5.10 -5.42
CA GLY A 4 -7.42 5.42 -4.06
C GLY A 4 -6.03 6.04 -4.03
N ASP A 5 -5.79 6.96 -3.09
CA ASP A 5 -4.46 7.49 -2.84
C ASP A 5 -3.55 6.42 -2.23
N TYR A 6 -2.36 6.26 -2.79
CA TYR A 6 -1.35 5.36 -2.23
C TYR A 6 -0.26 6.15 -1.50
N TYR A 7 0.19 5.60 -0.37
CA TYR A 7 1.27 6.16 0.43
C TYR A 7 2.29 5.07 0.73
N VAL A 8 3.58 5.40 0.57
CA VAL A 8 4.70 4.54 0.97
C VAL A 8 5.48 5.28 2.05
N GLY A 9 5.43 4.77 3.29
CA GLY A 9 5.93 5.48 4.45
C GLY A 9 5.19 6.81 4.67
N ARG A 10 5.89 7.93 4.52
CA ARG A 10 5.34 9.30 4.64
C ARG A 10 5.12 9.98 3.28
N ARG A 11 5.35 9.28 2.16
CA ARG A 11 5.34 9.86 0.82
C ARG A 11 4.12 9.39 0.04
N GLN A 12 3.31 10.35 -0.43
CA GLN A 12 2.23 10.06 -1.38
C GLN A 12 2.81 9.67 -2.74
N VAL A 13 2.27 8.62 -3.33
CA VAL A 13 2.59 8.20 -4.69
C VAL A 13 1.72 9.01 -5.64
N ARG A 14 2.34 9.94 -6.38
CA ARG A 14 1.63 10.89 -7.26
C ARG A 14 0.79 10.25 -8.36
N ASN A 15 1.06 8.99 -8.71
CA ASN A 15 0.31 8.26 -9.71
C ASN A 15 -0.04 6.86 -9.18
N PRO A 16 -1.32 6.49 -9.10
CA PRO A 16 -1.78 5.19 -8.61
C PRO A 16 -1.45 4.00 -9.52
N ARG A 17 -0.67 4.18 -10.58
CA ARG A 17 -0.22 3.08 -11.43
C ARG A 17 0.70 2.10 -10.68
N PRO A 18 0.55 0.78 -10.87
CA PRO A 18 1.35 -0.24 -10.20
C PRO A 18 2.87 -0.04 -10.34
N GLN A 19 3.32 0.40 -11.52
CA GLN A 19 4.72 0.65 -11.82
C GLN A 19 5.30 1.81 -10.99
N THR A 20 4.50 2.84 -10.73
CA THR A 20 4.91 3.99 -9.91
C THR A 20 4.97 3.60 -8.44
N LEU A 21 3.99 2.81 -7.97
CA LEU A 21 3.99 2.25 -6.63
C LEU A 21 5.21 1.35 -6.39
N ARG A 22 5.53 0.45 -7.32
CA ARG A 22 6.71 -0.43 -7.26
C ARG A 22 8.00 0.38 -7.08
N ARG A 23 8.22 1.38 -7.93
CA ARG A 23 9.42 2.25 -7.83
C ARG A 23 9.48 3.01 -6.52
N ALA A 24 8.35 3.51 -6.01
CA ALA A 24 8.30 4.20 -4.73
C ALA A 24 8.68 3.28 -3.56
N ILE A 25 8.23 2.02 -3.60
CA ILE A 25 8.58 0.99 -2.60
C ILE A 25 10.08 0.64 -2.70
N GLU A 26 10.60 0.41 -3.90
CA GLU A 26 12.04 0.14 -4.13
C GLU A 26 12.92 1.28 -3.60
N GLN A 27 12.53 2.54 -3.79
CA GLN A 27 13.26 3.69 -3.27
C GLN A 27 13.31 3.75 -1.73
N VAL A 28 12.28 3.25 -1.05
CA VAL A 28 12.21 3.25 0.41
C VAL A 28 12.93 2.03 1.00
N LEU A 29 12.81 0.87 0.37
CA LEU A 29 13.37 -0.39 0.87
C LEU A 29 14.82 -0.61 0.44
N GLY A 30 15.26 -0.04 -0.67
CA GLY A 30 16.55 -0.37 -1.30
C GLY A 30 16.60 -1.86 -1.63
N ASP A 31 17.62 -2.55 -1.11
CA ASP A 31 17.82 -4.00 -1.29
C ASP A 31 17.17 -4.84 -0.17
N LYS A 32 16.54 -4.22 0.82
CA LYS A 32 15.96 -4.94 1.96
C LYS A 32 14.67 -5.63 1.53
N ARG A 33 14.58 -6.94 1.80
CA ARG A 33 13.39 -7.77 1.51
C ARG A 33 12.80 -8.44 2.76
N ASP A 34 13.64 -8.75 3.75
CA ASP A 34 13.21 -9.30 5.04
C ASP A 34 12.77 -8.21 6.04
N VAL A 35 11.97 -7.24 5.59
CA VAL A 35 11.39 -6.23 6.49
C VAL A 35 9.89 -6.39 6.59
N PRO A 36 9.30 -6.28 7.79
CA PRO A 36 7.86 -6.33 7.94
C PRO A 36 7.23 -5.11 7.26
N VAL A 37 6.25 -5.35 6.39
CA VAL A 37 5.49 -4.31 5.69
C VAL A 37 4.06 -4.31 6.19
N VAL A 38 3.60 -3.14 6.65
CA VAL A 38 2.21 -2.94 7.06
C VAL A 38 1.47 -2.18 5.96
N VAL A 39 0.50 -2.83 5.34
CA VAL A 39 -0.43 -2.22 4.40
C VAL A 39 -1.60 -1.67 5.18
N ARG A 40 -1.85 -0.36 5.07
CA ARG A 40 -3.02 0.29 5.67
C ARG A 40 -4.03 0.64 4.60
N ALA A 41 -5.26 0.16 4.75
CA ALA A 41 -6.36 0.45 3.83
C ALA A 41 -7.54 1.08 4.58
N ASP A 42 -8.14 2.13 4.01
CA ASP A 42 -9.40 2.69 4.52
C ASP A 42 -10.53 1.67 4.33
N ALA A 43 -11.51 1.67 5.22
CA ALA A 43 -12.69 0.78 5.14
C ALA A 43 -13.45 0.88 3.80
N ARG A 44 -13.33 2.00 3.07
CA ARG A 44 -13.95 2.21 1.76
C ARG A 44 -13.02 1.94 0.58
N ALA A 45 -11.78 1.51 0.84
CA ALA A 45 -10.83 1.19 -0.22
C ALA A 45 -11.38 0.05 -1.10
N PRO A 46 -11.35 0.18 -2.44
CA PRO A 46 -11.76 -0.90 -3.32
C PRO A 46 -10.89 -2.14 -3.09
N TRP A 47 -11.52 -3.33 -3.04
CA TRP A 47 -10.78 -4.60 -2.90
C TRP A 47 -9.67 -4.75 -3.94
N GLN A 48 -9.93 -4.38 -5.20
CA GLN A 48 -8.95 -4.43 -6.28
C GLN A 48 -7.70 -3.58 -6.02
N ALA A 49 -7.84 -2.45 -5.32
CA ALA A 49 -6.71 -1.60 -4.95
C ALA A 49 -5.81 -2.32 -3.94
N VAL A 50 -6.39 -3.02 -2.97
CA VAL A 50 -5.64 -3.84 -2.01
C VAL A 50 -4.92 -4.97 -2.74
N VAL A 51 -5.61 -5.70 -3.64
CA VAL A 51 -4.98 -6.77 -4.44
C VAL A 51 -3.81 -6.24 -5.25
N THR A 52 -3.94 -5.06 -5.84
CA THR A 52 -2.87 -4.41 -6.62
C THR A 52 -1.64 -4.11 -5.76
N VAL A 53 -1.84 -3.62 -4.53
CA VAL A 53 -0.74 -3.40 -3.58
C VAL A 53 -0.07 -4.73 -3.24
N MET A 54 -0.85 -5.76 -2.94
CA MET A 54 -0.32 -7.08 -2.57
C MET A 54 0.46 -7.73 -3.72
N ASP A 55 -0.02 -7.60 -4.97
CA ASP A 55 0.68 -8.08 -6.17
C ASP A 55 2.04 -7.38 -6.36
N VAL A 56 2.06 -6.05 -6.21
CA VAL A 56 3.31 -5.28 -6.28
C VAL A 56 4.30 -5.70 -5.19
N LEU A 57 3.83 -5.91 -3.96
CA LEU A 57 4.67 -6.34 -2.84
C LEU A 57 5.21 -7.76 -3.05
N GLY A 58 4.37 -8.70 -3.51
CA GLY A 58 4.76 -10.06 -3.84
C GLY A 58 5.78 -10.12 -4.98
N GLY A 59 5.58 -9.31 -6.04
CA GLY A 59 6.53 -9.18 -7.15
C GLY A 59 7.88 -8.56 -6.75
N LEU A 60 7.96 -7.92 -5.58
CA LEU A 60 9.21 -7.44 -5.00
C LEU A 60 9.87 -8.46 -4.07
N GLY A 61 9.23 -9.61 -3.79
CA GLY A 61 9.73 -10.63 -2.88
C GLY A 61 9.54 -10.29 -1.41
N LEU A 62 8.54 -9.46 -1.08
CA LEU A 62 8.19 -9.12 0.30
C LEU A 62 7.17 -10.13 0.82
N ASP A 63 7.60 -11.00 1.72
CA ASP A 63 6.77 -12.08 2.29
C ASP A 63 6.20 -11.76 3.68
N ARG A 64 6.82 -10.82 4.41
CA ARG A 64 6.41 -10.43 5.77
C ARG A 64 5.39 -9.31 5.76
N LEU A 65 4.16 -9.64 5.37
CA LEU A 65 3.09 -8.67 5.17
C LEU A 65 2.07 -8.68 6.32
N SER A 66 1.55 -7.51 6.68
CA SER A 66 0.41 -7.37 7.61
C SER A 66 -0.56 -6.34 7.06
N LEU A 67 -1.85 -6.68 7.01
CA LEU A 67 -2.91 -5.77 6.57
C LEU A 67 -3.64 -5.19 7.80
N ALA A 68 -3.74 -3.87 7.85
CA ALA A 68 -4.52 -3.14 8.84
C ALA A 68 -5.60 -2.32 8.14
N THR A 69 -6.87 -2.61 8.43
CA THR A 69 -7.97 -1.76 8.00
C THR A 69 -8.13 -0.62 8.99
N VAL A 70 -7.97 0.61 8.51
CA VAL A 70 -8.28 1.79 9.32
C VAL A 70 -9.75 2.12 9.10
N GLN A 71 -10.53 2.03 10.17
CA GLN A 71 -11.83 2.69 10.17
C GLN A 71 -11.56 4.19 10.26
N PRO A 72 -12.21 5.03 9.44
CA PRO A 72 -12.19 6.47 9.68
C PRO A 72 -12.62 6.69 11.14
N ALA A 73 -11.81 7.43 11.90
CA ALA A 73 -12.11 7.75 13.29
C ALA A 73 -13.56 8.23 13.36
N GLY A 74 -14.38 7.49 14.11
CA GLY A 74 -15.81 7.43 13.89
C GLY A 74 -16.49 8.77 13.68
N GLU A 75 -17.40 8.79 12.71
CA GLU A 75 -18.63 9.56 12.84
C GLU A 75 -19.36 9.01 14.08
N ARG A 76 -18.92 9.44 15.28
CA ARG A 76 -19.75 9.32 16.49
C ARG A 76 -20.93 10.26 16.27
N ARG A 77 -22.06 9.71 15.87
CA ARG A 77 -23.36 10.35 16.12
C ARG A 77 -23.83 9.99 17.52
#